data_AF-K7KP94-F1
#
_entry.id   AF-K7KP94-F1
#
_cell.length_a   1.000
_cell.length_b   1.000
_cell.length_c   1.000
_cell.angle_alpha   90.00
_cell.angle_beta   90.00
_cell.angle_gamma   90.00
#
_symmetry.space_group_name_H-M   'P 1'
#
loop_
_entity.id
_entity.type
_entity.pdbx_description
1 polymer ?
#
loop_
_entity_poly.entity_id
_entity_poly.type
_entity_poly.pdbx_seq_one_letter_code
_entity_poly.pdbx_strand_id
1 'polypeptide(L)'
;MASSKKNNECSERLSEAQSSPEHYGFQTESDRDGISIFGPKDIWIDHYTLSRCKDGLIDAVMGSIGITINNMLSHHNEVMLLGHSDDYLPDSGMQVTIAFNHFGEKLVQRMPRCRRGYIHVINNDFTEWEMYAIGGSGEPTINSQGNRYMAPENPFAKEVTKRVDTQQSKWKGWNWRSEGDILLNGAFFVASGEELEVKYEKTYIELMKFITDRLGPDEEVFNILFFL
;
A
#
# COMPACT_ATOMS: atom_id res chain seq x y z
N MET A 1 0.91 -13.32 -12.10
CA MET A 1 2.34 -13.60 -11.86
C MET A 1 2.88 -12.47 -11.00
N ALA A 2 3.73 -12.75 -10.01
CA ALA A 2 4.45 -11.74 -9.23
C ALA A 2 5.94 -11.89 -9.53
N SER A 3 6.63 -10.80 -9.82
CA SER A 3 8.09 -10.77 -10.00
C SER A 3 8.67 -9.81 -8.98
N SER A 4 9.76 -10.20 -8.31
CA SER A 4 10.45 -9.35 -7.33
C SER A 4 11.93 -9.28 -7.62
N LYS A 5 12.54 -8.09 -7.49
CA LYS A 5 13.99 -7.95 -7.43
C LYS A 5 14.45 -8.06 -5.97
N LYS A 6 15.25 -9.09 -5.65
CA LYS A 6 15.94 -9.17 -4.35
C LYS A 6 17.15 -8.23 -4.39
N ASN A 7 17.24 -7.32 -3.41
CA ASN A 7 18.34 -6.41 -3.08
C ASN A 7 18.15 -4.93 -3.47
N ASN A 8 18.69 -4.09 -2.58
CA ASN A 8 18.31 -2.72 -2.20
C ASN A 8 18.38 -1.60 -3.25
N GLU A 9 18.63 -1.92 -4.51
CA GLU A 9 18.45 -0.99 -5.61
C GLU A 9 17.82 -1.76 -6.77
N CYS A 10 16.74 -1.22 -7.31
CA CYS A 10 16.10 -1.69 -8.54
C CYS A 10 17.09 -1.62 -9.72
N SER A 11 18.02 -2.58 -9.81
CA SER A 11 19.07 -2.60 -10.82
C SER A 11 18.51 -2.90 -12.22
N GLU A 12 19.23 -2.45 -13.24
CA GLU A 12 18.83 -2.44 -14.67
C GLU A 12 18.83 -3.80 -15.37
N ARG A 13 19.00 -4.92 -14.65
CA ARG A 13 19.09 -6.23 -15.32
C ARG A 13 17.72 -6.76 -15.75
N LEU A 14 17.68 -7.28 -16.98
CA LEU A 14 16.70 -8.29 -17.38
C LEU A 14 16.69 -9.39 -16.32
N SER A 15 15.53 -9.65 -15.73
CA SER A 15 15.33 -10.73 -14.77
C SER A 15 14.67 -11.92 -15.45
N GLU A 16 15.17 -13.11 -15.16
CA GLU A 16 14.39 -14.33 -15.36
C GLU A 16 13.15 -14.26 -14.47
N ALA A 17 11.99 -14.56 -15.03
CA ALA A 17 10.76 -14.60 -14.26
C ALA A 17 10.14 -15.99 -14.34
N GLN A 18 9.80 -16.53 -13.17
CA GLN A 18 9.20 -17.84 -13.03
C GLN A 18 7.67 -17.71 -13.07
N SER A 19 7.05 -18.27 -14.12
CA SER A 19 5.58 -18.23 -14.28
C SER A 19 4.89 -19.48 -13.73
N SER A 20 5.66 -20.56 -13.58
CA SER A 20 5.28 -21.81 -12.93
C SER A 20 6.54 -22.49 -12.38
N PRO A 21 6.44 -23.49 -11.47
CA PRO A 21 7.59 -24.21 -10.95
C PRO A 21 8.57 -24.70 -12.03
N GLU A 22 8.06 -24.98 -13.23
CA GLU A 22 8.79 -25.59 -14.34
C GLU A 22 9.05 -24.64 -15.52
N HIS A 23 8.52 -23.40 -15.49
CA HIS A 23 8.64 -22.47 -16.62
C HIS A 23 9.30 -21.14 -16.21
N TYR A 24 10.47 -20.92 -16.80
CA TYR A 24 11.25 -19.70 -16.78
C TYR A 24 11.23 -19.09 -18.18
N GLY A 25 10.92 -17.80 -18.27
CA GLY A 25 11.00 -17.04 -19.51
C GLY A 25 11.82 -15.78 -19.31
N PHE A 26 12.50 -15.34 -20.37
CA PHE A 26 13.02 -13.99 -20.43
C PHE A 26 11.84 -13.03 -20.58
N GLN A 27 11.68 -12.11 -19.63
CA GLN A 27 10.71 -11.04 -19.78
C GLN A 27 11.18 -10.06 -20.86
N THR A 28 10.21 -9.44 -21.55
CA THR A 28 10.44 -8.21 -22.31
C THR A 28 10.89 -7.09 -21.38
N GLU A 29 11.19 -5.89 -21.91
CA GLU A 29 11.46 -4.74 -21.05
C GLU A 29 10.37 -4.61 -19.99
N SER A 30 10.80 -4.64 -18.74
CA SER A 30 9.95 -4.41 -17.58
C SER A 30 9.49 -2.96 -17.58
N ASP A 31 8.30 -2.68 -17.03
CA ASP A 31 7.82 -1.33 -16.73
C ASP A 31 8.79 -0.59 -15.77
N ARG A 32 9.71 -1.34 -15.14
CA ARG A 32 10.76 -0.92 -14.22
C ARG A 32 10.26 -0.49 -12.84
N ASP A 33 9.12 -1.07 -12.44
CA ASP A 33 8.75 -1.15 -11.04
C ASP A 33 9.68 -2.09 -10.26
N GLY A 34 9.71 -1.95 -8.94
CA GLY A 34 10.38 -2.92 -8.09
C GLY A 34 9.67 -4.27 -8.06
N ILE A 35 8.36 -4.23 -7.86
CA ILE A 35 7.50 -5.41 -7.82
C ILE A 35 6.23 -5.08 -8.59
N SER A 36 5.91 -5.90 -9.60
CA SER A 36 4.65 -5.79 -10.34
C SER A 36 3.84 -7.08 -10.18
N ILE A 37 2.57 -6.92 -9.81
CA ILE A 37 1.60 -7.98 -9.54
C ILE A 37 0.46 -7.87 -10.57
N PHE A 38 0.35 -8.86 -11.46
CA PHE A 38 -0.64 -8.88 -12.54
C PHE A 38 -1.66 -10.01 -12.36
N GLY A 39 -2.79 -9.70 -11.75
CA GLY A 39 -3.95 -10.58 -11.54
C GLY A 39 -3.75 -11.89 -10.74
N PRO A 40 -2.73 -12.10 -9.89
CA PRO A 40 -2.76 -13.23 -8.98
C PRO A 40 -3.70 -12.98 -7.79
N LYS A 41 -3.91 -14.05 -7.03
CA LYS A 41 -4.56 -14.01 -5.72
C LYS A 41 -3.59 -14.51 -4.65
N ASP A 42 -3.81 -14.10 -3.41
CA ASP A 42 -3.15 -14.64 -2.21
C ASP A 42 -1.62 -14.46 -2.23
N ILE A 43 -1.18 -13.20 -2.34
CA ILE A 43 0.25 -12.83 -2.39
C ILE A 43 0.67 -12.14 -1.11
N TRP A 44 1.86 -12.46 -0.61
CA TRP A 44 2.48 -11.75 0.50
C TRP A 44 3.84 -11.19 0.06
N ILE A 45 4.01 -9.87 0.12
CA ILE A 45 5.27 -9.17 -0.09
C ILE A 45 5.79 -8.73 1.28
N ASP A 46 6.92 -9.29 1.71
CA ASP A 46 7.36 -9.23 3.09
C ASP A 46 8.88 -9.10 3.19
N HIS A 47 9.37 -8.31 4.15
CA HIS A 47 10.80 -8.14 4.48
C HIS A 47 11.69 -7.60 3.35
N TYR A 48 11.15 -6.77 2.45
CA TYR A 48 11.95 -6.04 1.48
C TYR A 48 12.27 -4.62 1.97
N THR A 49 13.45 -4.14 1.57
CA THR A 49 13.77 -2.72 1.54
C THR A 49 13.73 -2.26 0.08
N LEU A 50 12.72 -1.46 -0.28
CA LEU A 50 12.57 -0.96 -1.67
C LEU A 50 12.81 0.55 -1.71
N SER A 51 13.63 0.98 -2.67
CA SER A 51 13.91 2.39 -2.91
C SER A 51 14.40 2.62 -4.33
N ARG A 52 14.26 3.86 -4.83
CA ARG A 52 14.87 4.34 -6.09
C ARG A 52 14.64 3.42 -7.30
N CYS A 53 13.43 2.87 -7.43
CA CYS A 53 13.05 2.21 -8.68
C CYS A 53 12.84 3.25 -9.78
N LYS A 54 12.70 2.81 -11.03
CA LYS A 54 12.60 3.77 -12.13
C LYS A 54 11.17 4.27 -12.32
N ASP A 55 10.17 3.42 -12.06
CA ASP A 55 8.75 3.80 -12.09
C ASP A 55 8.11 3.67 -10.71
N GLY A 56 7.32 2.63 -10.43
CA GLY A 56 6.75 2.34 -9.10
C GLY A 56 7.68 1.54 -8.17
N LEU A 57 7.43 1.50 -6.86
CA LEU A 57 8.02 0.45 -6.01
C LEU A 57 7.20 -0.83 -6.09
N ILE A 58 5.89 -0.74 -5.86
CA ILE A 58 4.97 -1.89 -5.87
C ILE A 58 3.70 -1.54 -6.63
N ASP A 59 3.47 -2.21 -7.75
CA ASP A 59 2.26 -2.08 -8.54
C ASP A 59 1.44 -3.37 -8.48
N ALA A 60 0.16 -3.29 -8.10
CA ALA A 60 -0.76 -4.41 -8.15
C ALA A 60 -2.01 -4.05 -8.94
N VAL A 61 -2.27 -4.81 -10.00
CA VAL A 61 -3.26 -4.47 -11.02
C VAL A 61 -4.02 -5.71 -11.49
N MET A 62 -5.00 -5.53 -12.39
CA MET A 62 -5.69 -6.62 -13.11
C MET A 62 -6.48 -7.56 -12.18
N GLY A 63 -7.20 -7.00 -11.21
CA GLY A 63 -8.08 -7.74 -10.31
C GLY A 63 -7.34 -8.54 -9.23
N SER A 64 -6.12 -8.16 -8.91
CA SER A 64 -5.33 -8.86 -7.88
C SER A 64 -6.04 -8.80 -6.52
N ILE A 65 -6.07 -9.90 -5.77
CA ILE A 65 -6.88 -10.01 -4.54
C ILE A 65 -6.13 -10.76 -3.43
N GLY A 66 -6.34 -10.39 -2.18
CA GLY A 66 -5.71 -11.06 -1.04
C GLY A 66 -4.21 -10.78 -0.98
N ILE A 67 -3.82 -9.51 -1.18
CA ILE A 67 -2.41 -9.10 -1.10
C ILE A 67 -2.12 -8.58 0.31
N THR A 68 -1.02 -9.04 0.92
CA THR A 68 -0.45 -8.46 2.15
C THR A 68 0.93 -7.87 1.87
N ILE A 69 1.20 -6.66 2.34
CA ILE A 69 2.46 -5.94 2.10
C ILE A 69 3.03 -5.48 3.45
N ASN A 70 4.27 -5.85 3.78
CA ASN A 70 5.02 -5.48 4.99
C ASN A 70 6.52 -5.28 4.70
N ASN A 71 6.97 -4.03 4.56
CA ASN A 71 8.29 -3.68 4.02
C ASN A 71 8.80 -2.33 4.56
N MET A 72 10.08 -2.05 4.32
CA MET A 72 10.67 -0.71 4.50
C MET A 72 10.79 0.00 3.15
N LEU A 73 10.19 1.17 3.01
CA LEU A 73 10.09 1.90 1.74
C LEU A 73 10.68 3.30 1.90
N SER A 74 11.52 3.75 0.97
CA SER A 74 12.11 5.10 1.04
C SER A 74 12.57 5.62 -0.33
N HIS A 75 12.92 6.91 -0.41
CA HIS A 75 13.58 7.54 -1.54
C HIS A 75 12.90 7.28 -2.90
N HIS A 76 11.62 7.60 -2.99
CA HIS A 76 10.84 7.29 -4.19
C HIS A 76 9.61 8.18 -4.34
N ASN A 77 9.29 8.56 -5.58
CA ASN A 77 8.15 9.44 -5.84
C ASN A 77 6.82 8.68 -5.81
N GLU A 78 6.68 7.69 -6.69
CA GLU A 78 5.43 6.94 -6.87
C GLU A 78 5.55 5.58 -6.19
N VAL A 79 5.14 5.48 -4.92
CA VAL A 79 5.46 4.31 -4.10
C VAL A 79 4.68 3.07 -4.49
N MET A 80 3.35 3.11 -4.38
CA MET A 80 2.52 1.93 -4.55
C MET A 80 1.22 2.25 -5.27
N LEU A 81 1.00 1.61 -6.42
CA LEU A 81 -0.21 1.78 -7.21
C LEU A 81 -1.08 0.52 -7.17
N LEU A 82 -2.32 0.69 -6.73
CA LEU A 82 -3.32 -0.38 -6.64
C LEU A 82 -4.43 -0.10 -7.66
N GLY A 83 -4.44 -0.90 -8.72
CA GLY A 83 -5.32 -0.79 -9.87
C GLY A 83 -4.78 0.18 -10.92
N HIS A 84 -4.91 -0.13 -12.21
CA HIS A 84 -4.21 0.59 -13.29
C HIS A 84 -5.06 1.67 -13.98
N SER A 85 -6.39 1.55 -13.92
CA SER A 85 -7.32 2.50 -14.53
C SER A 85 -8.57 2.65 -13.66
N ASP A 86 -9.07 3.88 -13.58
CA ASP A 86 -10.32 4.19 -12.87
C ASP A 86 -11.51 3.51 -13.56
N ASP A 87 -11.41 3.14 -14.83
CA ASP A 87 -12.50 2.49 -15.57
C ASP A 87 -12.39 0.96 -15.61
N TYR A 88 -11.33 0.39 -15.03
CA TYR A 88 -11.14 -1.06 -15.02
C TYR A 88 -11.94 -1.71 -13.89
N LEU A 89 -13.22 -1.96 -14.17
CA LEU A 89 -14.19 -2.49 -13.19
C LEU A 89 -13.76 -3.77 -12.46
N PRO A 90 -13.01 -4.72 -13.06
CA PRO A 90 -12.55 -5.91 -12.32
C PRO A 90 -11.67 -5.58 -11.10
N ASP A 91 -10.98 -4.43 -11.07
CA ASP A 91 -10.22 -3.98 -9.89
C ASP A 91 -11.15 -3.66 -8.70
N SER A 92 -12.48 -3.56 -8.89
CA SER A 92 -13.43 -3.43 -7.76
C SER A 92 -13.43 -4.64 -6.83
N GLY A 93 -12.99 -5.81 -7.31
CA GLY A 93 -12.83 -7.02 -6.50
C GLY A 93 -11.52 -7.06 -5.71
N MET A 94 -10.60 -6.12 -5.96
CA MET A 94 -9.29 -6.10 -5.31
C MET A 94 -9.42 -5.90 -3.80
N GLN A 95 -8.62 -6.65 -3.05
CA GLN A 95 -8.50 -6.54 -1.61
C GLN A 95 -7.02 -6.57 -1.23
N VAL A 96 -6.54 -5.51 -0.60
CA VAL A 96 -5.14 -5.36 -0.21
C VAL A 96 -5.06 -4.93 1.24
N THR A 97 -4.21 -5.60 2.02
CA THR A 97 -3.82 -5.16 3.35
C THR A 97 -2.36 -4.68 3.33
N ILE A 98 -2.15 -3.45 3.74
CA ILE A 98 -0.84 -2.82 3.89
C ILE A 98 -0.60 -2.75 5.39
N ALA A 99 0.25 -3.63 5.89
CA ALA A 99 0.45 -3.82 7.33
C ALA A 99 1.92 -3.70 7.70
N PHE A 100 2.21 -3.03 8.82
CA PHE A 100 3.54 -3.01 9.43
C PHE A 100 4.67 -2.44 8.55
N ASN A 101 4.33 -1.68 7.51
CA ASN A 101 5.33 -1.02 6.69
C ASN A 101 5.92 0.19 7.41
N HIS A 102 7.20 0.40 7.18
CA HIS A 102 7.85 1.67 7.47
C HIS A 102 7.95 2.48 6.17
N PHE A 103 7.12 3.52 6.06
CA PHE A 103 7.20 4.53 5.01
C PHE A 103 8.17 5.61 5.47
N GLY A 104 9.42 5.42 5.06
CA GLY A 104 10.59 6.16 5.49
C GLY A 104 10.83 7.47 4.72
N GLU A 105 12.09 7.90 4.76
CA GLU A 105 12.54 9.19 4.21
C GLU A 105 12.29 9.36 2.71
N LYS A 106 12.05 10.61 2.30
CA LYS A 106 12.00 11.06 0.89
C LYS A 106 11.02 10.27 0.03
N LEU A 107 9.85 9.97 0.60
CA LEU A 107 8.70 9.50 -0.15
C LEU A 107 7.82 10.70 -0.55
N VAL A 108 7.26 10.68 -1.76
CA VAL A 108 6.46 11.82 -2.24
C VAL A 108 4.97 11.53 -2.14
N GLN A 109 4.53 10.39 -2.68
CA GLN A 109 3.11 10.07 -2.82
C GLN A 109 2.84 8.57 -2.99
N ARG A 110 1.53 8.23 -2.98
CA ARG A 110 0.99 6.89 -3.29
C ARG A 110 1.40 5.82 -2.29
N MET A 111 1.10 6.00 -1.01
CA MET A 111 1.38 5.04 0.06
C MET A 111 0.09 4.49 0.72
N PRO A 112 -0.81 3.80 -0.03
CA PRO A 112 -0.82 3.57 -1.47
C PRO A 112 -1.59 4.68 -2.21
N ARG A 113 -1.62 4.64 -3.55
CA ARG A 113 -2.73 5.17 -4.33
C ARG A 113 -3.59 4.03 -4.84
N CYS A 114 -4.90 4.10 -4.61
CA CYS A 114 -5.85 3.10 -5.06
C CYS A 114 -6.88 3.63 -6.03
N ARG A 115 -7.20 2.84 -7.05
CA ARG A 115 -8.25 3.17 -8.02
C ARG A 115 -9.61 2.53 -7.69
N ARG A 116 -9.63 1.25 -7.28
CA ARG A 116 -10.87 0.52 -6.98
C ARG A 116 -10.59 -0.56 -5.94
N GLY A 117 -11.65 -1.09 -5.34
CA GLY A 117 -11.56 -2.19 -4.39
C GLY A 117 -11.46 -1.73 -2.94
N TYR A 118 -11.10 -2.67 -2.07
CA TYR A 118 -11.00 -2.48 -0.62
C TYR A 118 -9.54 -2.50 -0.19
N ILE A 119 -9.14 -1.49 0.57
CA ILE A 119 -7.82 -1.42 1.17
C ILE A 119 -7.94 -1.25 2.66
N HIS A 120 -7.15 -2.05 3.36
CA HIS A 120 -6.87 -1.88 4.76
C HIS A 120 -5.42 -1.43 4.95
N VAL A 121 -5.21 -0.19 5.40
CA VAL A 121 -3.91 0.35 5.78
C VAL A 121 -3.82 0.30 7.30
N ILE A 122 -2.99 -0.59 7.85
CA ILE A 122 -2.98 -0.86 9.28
C ILE A 122 -1.59 -0.91 9.90
N ASN A 123 -1.42 -0.28 11.07
CA ASN A 123 -0.20 -0.35 11.88
C ASN A 123 1.08 -0.05 11.09
N ASN A 124 1.02 0.90 10.16
CA ASN A 124 2.18 1.39 9.43
C ASN A 124 2.72 2.66 10.08
N ASP A 125 4.01 2.89 9.94
CA ASP A 125 4.68 4.11 10.36
C ASP A 125 5.02 4.98 9.14
N PHE A 126 4.32 6.11 9.00
CA PHE A 126 4.55 7.12 7.97
C PHE A 126 5.37 8.25 8.56
N THR A 127 6.68 8.21 8.32
CA THR A 127 7.60 9.21 8.87
C THR A 127 7.69 10.48 8.03
N GLU A 128 7.51 10.36 6.71
CA GLU A 128 7.59 11.47 5.78
C GLU A 128 6.72 11.22 4.54
N TRP A 129 6.11 12.28 4.02
CA TRP A 129 5.63 12.36 2.64
C TRP A 129 5.75 13.80 2.15
N GLU A 130 5.94 14.02 0.85
CA GLU A 130 6.04 15.39 0.31
C GLU A 130 4.71 15.94 -0.25
N MET A 131 3.78 15.07 -0.69
CA MET A 131 2.52 15.48 -1.31
C MET A 131 1.28 14.97 -0.59
N TYR A 132 1.17 13.65 -0.40
CA TYR A 132 0.12 12.98 0.38
C TYR A 132 0.57 11.56 0.72
N ALA A 133 0.05 10.97 1.78
CA ALA A 133 0.30 9.57 2.09
C ALA A 133 -0.63 8.66 1.29
N ILE A 134 -1.91 8.59 1.68
CA ILE A 134 -2.88 7.69 1.06
C ILE A 134 -3.67 8.43 -0.02
N GLY A 135 -3.66 7.90 -1.23
CA GLY A 135 -4.39 8.46 -2.36
C GLY A 135 -5.47 7.53 -2.87
N GLY A 136 -6.41 8.11 -3.61
CA GLY A 136 -7.28 7.32 -4.45
C GLY A 136 -8.02 8.12 -5.50
N SER A 137 -8.42 7.41 -6.55
CA SER A 137 -9.30 7.83 -7.63
C SER A 137 -10.27 6.68 -7.90
N GLY A 138 -11.38 6.82 -8.62
CA GLY A 138 -12.22 5.66 -8.99
C GLY A 138 -13.09 4.96 -7.92
N GLU A 139 -13.34 5.57 -6.75
CA GLU A 139 -14.19 5.03 -5.67
C GLU A 139 -13.64 3.77 -4.93
N PRO A 140 -12.42 3.83 -4.37
CA PRO A 140 -11.94 2.78 -3.48
C PRO A 140 -12.56 2.95 -2.09
N THR A 141 -12.72 1.84 -1.38
CA THR A 141 -12.96 1.84 0.07
C THR A 141 -11.63 1.74 0.79
N ILE A 142 -11.34 2.69 1.67
CA ILE A 142 -10.07 2.77 2.40
C ILE A 142 -10.36 2.81 3.89
N ASN A 143 -9.85 1.80 4.60
CA ASN A 143 -9.83 1.79 6.05
C ASN A 143 -8.39 2.00 6.55
N SER A 144 -8.17 3.07 7.29
CA SER A 144 -6.90 3.38 7.95
C SER A 144 -7.05 3.10 9.45
N GLN A 145 -6.22 2.21 10.01
CA GLN A 145 -6.31 1.82 11.41
C GLN A 145 -4.94 1.77 12.10
N GLY A 146 -4.81 2.39 13.27
CA GLY A 146 -3.62 2.26 14.12
C GLY A 146 -2.29 2.69 13.47
N ASN A 147 -2.32 3.46 12.38
CA ASN A 147 -1.13 3.96 11.73
C ASN A 147 -0.62 5.21 12.45
N ARG A 148 0.69 5.45 12.37
CA ARG A 148 1.29 6.72 12.79
C ARG A 148 1.61 7.57 11.58
N TYR A 149 1.10 8.80 11.54
CA TYR A 149 1.34 9.77 10.49
C TYR A 149 2.11 10.98 11.03
N MET A 150 3.38 11.09 10.68
CA MET A 150 4.17 12.30 10.91
C MET A 150 4.13 13.18 9.66
N ALA A 151 3.30 14.23 9.68
CA ALA A 151 3.24 15.15 8.55
C ALA A 151 4.55 15.93 8.36
N PRO A 152 4.94 16.25 7.11
CA PRO A 152 6.09 17.10 6.83
C PRO A 152 5.87 18.52 7.34
N GLU A 153 6.94 19.32 7.47
CA GLU A 153 6.85 20.73 7.88
C GLU A 153 6.03 21.59 6.91
N ASN A 154 5.97 21.22 5.64
CA ASN A 154 5.22 21.94 4.62
C ASN A 154 3.73 22.06 5.01
N PRO A 155 3.20 23.28 5.24
CA PRO A 155 1.81 23.47 5.67
C PRO A 155 0.78 23.02 4.61
N PHE A 156 1.18 22.88 3.35
CA PHE A 156 0.31 22.42 2.26
C PHE A 156 0.26 20.90 2.10
N ALA A 157 1.04 20.15 2.90
CA ALA A 157 1.12 18.69 2.83
C ALA A 157 0.68 18.02 4.15
N LYS A 158 -0.18 18.68 4.93
CA LYS A 158 -0.70 18.17 6.21
C LYS A 158 -1.84 17.15 6.06
N GLU A 159 -2.54 17.16 4.93
CA GLU A 159 -3.59 16.16 4.67
C GLU A 159 -2.93 14.81 4.34
N VAL A 160 -3.27 13.78 5.12
CA VAL A 160 -2.83 12.38 4.89
C VAL A 160 -3.41 11.86 3.58
N THR A 161 -4.66 12.22 3.31
CA THR A 161 -5.46 11.73 2.19
C THR A 161 -5.35 12.60 0.95
N LYS A 162 -5.49 12.01 -0.25
CA LYS A 162 -5.75 12.78 -1.46
C LYS A 162 -6.70 12.07 -2.42
N ARG A 163 -7.81 12.74 -2.76
CA ARG A 163 -8.70 12.32 -3.85
C ARG A 163 -8.14 12.86 -5.17
N VAL A 164 -7.38 12.02 -5.86
CA VAL A 164 -6.63 12.41 -7.05
C VAL A 164 -7.60 12.76 -8.18
N ASP A 165 -7.46 13.97 -8.72
CA ASP A 165 -8.21 14.51 -9.86
C ASP A 165 -9.75 14.39 -9.75
N THR A 166 -10.27 14.34 -8.52
CA THR A 166 -11.69 14.09 -8.27
C THR A 166 -12.33 15.23 -7.49
N GLN A 167 -13.43 15.77 -8.01
CA GLN A 167 -14.22 16.80 -7.34
C GLN A 167 -14.99 16.24 -6.13
N GLN A 168 -15.16 17.05 -5.09
CA GLN A 168 -15.85 16.67 -3.85
C GLN A 168 -17.27 16.16 -4.06
N SER A 169 -18.00 16.70 -5.06
CA SER A 169 -19.33 16.22 -5.43
C SER A 169 -19.36 14.74 -5.80
N LYS A 170 -18.26 14.20 -6.33
CA LYS A 170 -18.10 12.79 -6.71
C LYS A 170 -17.60 11.94 -5.54
N TRP A 171 -16.55 12.38 -4.85
CA TRP A 171 -15.89 11.54 -3.84
C TRP A 171 -16.52 11.57 -2.45
N LYS A 172 -17.40 12.53 -2.13
CA LYS A 172 -18.02 12.64 -0.79
C LYS A 172 -18.72 11.37 -0.30
N GLY A 173 -19.17 10.51 -1.23
CA GLY A 173 -19.81 9.23 -0.92
C GLY A 173 -18.85 8.05 -0.80
N TRP A 174 -17.56 8.22 -1.10
CA TRP A 174 -16.56 7.16 -0.99
C TRP A 174 -16.26 6.84 0.47
N ASN A 175 -16.15 5.57 0.83
CA ASN A 175 -15.97 5.13 2.21
C ASN A 175 -14.50 5.16 2.61
N TRP A 176 -14.04 6.29 3.16
CA TRP A 176 -12.66 6.47 3.64
C TRP A 176 -12.69 6.78 5.13
N ARG A 177 -12.01 5.97 5.94
CA ARG A 177 -12.05 6.06 7.40
C ARG A 177 -10.67 5.99 8.02
N SER A 178 -10.59 6.57 9.21
CA SER A 178 -9.44 6.56 10.09
C SER A 178 -9.91 6.21 11.50
N GLU A 179 -9.28 5.22 12.12
CA GLU A 179 -9.60 4.76 13.47
C GLU A 179 -8.32 4.44 14.24
N GLY A 180 -8.13 5.07 15.39
CA GLY A 180 -6.93 4.85 16.22
C GLY A 180 -5.61 5.33 15.59
N ASP A 181 -5.65 6.03 14.45
CA ASP A 181 -4.45 6.58 13.84
C ASP A 181 -3.88 7.73 14.70
N ILE A 182 -2.55 7.75 14.86
CA ILE A 182 -1.82 8.80 15.55
C ILE A 182 -1.41 9.86 14.53
N LEU A 183 -2.03 11.03 14.61
CA LEU A 183 -1.81 12.15 13.69
C LEU A 183 -0.88 13.20 14.32
N LEU A 184 0.35 13.31 13.82
CA LEU A 184 1.40 14.16 14.38
C LEU A 184 1.77 15.32 13.45
N ASN A 185 2.35 16.37 14.03
CA ASN A 185 2.77 17.59 13.32
C ASN A 185 1.65 18.23 12.48
N GLY A 186 0.41 18.20 12.98
CA GLY A 186 -0.74 18.77 12.28
C GLY A 186 -1.27 17.91 11.13
N ALA A 187 -0.83 16.65 11.01
CA ALA A 187 -1.45 15.68 10.11
C ALA A 187 -2.97 15.62 10.35
N PHE A 188 -3.75 15.48 9.29
CA PHE A 188 -5.18 15.21 9.42
C PHE A 188 -5.69 14.29 8.31
N PHE A 189 -6.68 13.47 8.65
CA PHE A 189 -7.34 12.57 7.73
C PHE A 189 -8.75 13.11 7.41
N VAL A 190 -9.05 13.35 6.15
CA VAL A 190 -10.41 13.73 5.75
C VAL A 190 -11.18 12.46 5.45
N ALA A 191 -12.14 12.10 6.30
CA ALA A 191 -13.03 10.95 6.10
C ALA A 191 -14.18 11.25 5.12
N SER A 192 -14.83 10.21 4.59
CA SER A 192 -16.00 10.33 3.73
C SER A 192 -16.85 9.04 3.73
N GLY A 193 -18.07 9.13 3.20
CA GLY A 193 -19.01 8.01 3.13
C GLY A 193 -19.83 7.81 4.40
N GLU A 194 -20.61 6.72 4.43
CA GLU A 194 -21.40 6.30 5.60
C GLU A 194 -20.60 5.31 6.46
N GLU A 195 -20.94 5.16 7.74
CA GLU A 195 -20.43 4.09 8.61
C GLU A 195 -21.01 2.73 8.18
N LEU A 196 -20.39 2.07 7.20
CA LEU A 196 -20.56 0.63 6.94
C LEU A 196 -20.36 -0.15 8.25
N GLU A 197 -21.33 -1.03 8.51
CA GLU A 197 -21.27 -2.10 9.49
C GLU A 197 -19.96 -2.91 9.33
N VAL A 198 -19.25 -3.10 10.45
CA VAL A 198 -17.89 -3.63 10.51
C VAL A 198 -17.86 -5.13 10.17
N LYS A 199 -17.99 -5.50 8.89
CA LYS A 199 -17.84 -6.90 8.46
C LYS A 199 -16.37 -7.35 8.46
N TYR A 200 -15.44 -6.40 8.48
CA TYR A 200 -14.00 -6.62 8.30
C TYR A 200 -13.20 -6.79 9.61
N GLU A 201 -13.77 -6.50 10.79
CA GLU A 201 -13.10 -6.74 12.09
C GLU A 201 -12.70 -8.21 12.26
N LYS A 202 -13.55 -9.12 11.76
CA LYS A 202 -13.31 -10.55 11.87
C LYS A 202 -12.05 -10.97 11.11
N THR A 203 -11.77 -10.33 9.97
CA THR A 203 -10.55 -10.56 9.20
C THR A 203 -9.31 -9.91 9.84
N TYR A 204 -9.45 -8.84 10.63
CA TYR A 204 -8.32 -8.21 11.32
C TYR A 204 -7.67 -9.13 12.37
N ILE A 205 -8.47 -9.65 13.30
CA ILE A 205 -7.95 -10.54 14.36
C ILE A 205 -7.33 -11.80 13.75
N GLU A 206 -7.95 -12.34 12.70
CA GLU A 206 -7.44 -13.51 11.99
C GLU A 206 -6.16 -13.21 11.21
N LEU A 207 -6.06 -12.05 10.55
CA LEU A 207 -4.86 -11.65 9.82
C LEU A 207 -3.70 -11.34 10.77
N MET A 208 -3.95 -10.63 11.87
CA MET A 208 -2.94 -10.35 12.89
C MET A 208 -2.44 -11.66 13.50
N LYS A 209 -3.34 -12.59 13.85
CA LYS A 209 -2.95 -13.94 14.26
C LYS A 209 -2.12 -14.64 13.19
N PHE A 210 -2.54 -14.59 11.92
CA PHE A 210 -1.81 -15.22 10.83
C PHE A 210 -0.40 -14.65 10.65
N ILE A 211 -0.24 -13.32 10.73
CA ILE A 211 1.05 -12.64 10.62
C ILE A 211 1.93 -13.04 11.82
N THR A 212 1.42 -12.92 13.05
CA THR A 212 2.17 -13.28 14.27
C THR A 212 2.55 -14.76 14.30
N ASP A 213 1.66 -15.66 13.84
CA ASP A 213 1.92 -17.11 13.82
C ASP A 213 3.00 -17.50 12.80
N ARG A 214 3.13 -16.77 11.68
CA ARG A 214 4.14 -17.05 10.65
C ARG A 214 5.47 -16.32 10.87
N LEU A 215 5.44 -15.10 11.38
CA LEU A 215 6.65 -14.31 11.58
C LEU A 215 7.48 -14.77 12.79
N GLY A 216 6.93 -15.66 13.62
CA GLY A 216 7.60 -16.10 14.83
C GLY A 216 7.79 -14.94 15.81
N PRO A 217 8.36 -15.20 16.99
CA PRO A 217 8.62 -14.18 17.99
C PRO A 217 9.80 -13.26 17.65
N ASP A 218 10.20 -13.14 16.38
CA ASP A 218 11.31 -12.26 15.98
C ASP A 218 10.98 -10.82 16.41
N GLU A 219 11.90 -10.23 17.19
CA GLU A 219 11.73 -8.97 17.92
C GLU A 219 11.35 -7.78 17.02
N GLU A 220 11.53 -7.87 15.70
CA GLU A 220 11.13 -6.80 14.77
C GLU A 220 9.62 -6.60 14.70
N VAL A 221 8.81 -7.68 14.70
CA VAL A 221 7.35 -7.56 14.77
C VAL A 221 6.95 -7.02 16.14
N PHE A 222 7.66 -7.46 17.18
CA PHE A 222 7.42 -7.03 18.55
C PHE A 222 7.72 -5.54 18.75
N ASN A 223 8.75 -5.01 18.09
CA ASN A 223 9.11 -3.60 18.12
C ASN A 223 8.09 -2.74 17.36
N ILE A 224 7.56 -3.20 16.23
CA ILE A 224 6.49 -2.46 15.54
C ILE A 224 5.20 -2.47 16.38
N LEU A 225 4.91 -3.57 17.11
CA LEU A 225 3.76 -3.61 18.02
C LEU A 225 3.90 -2.73 19.28
N PHE A 226 5.12 -2.37 19.71
CA PHE A 226 5.32 -1.62 20.95
C PHE A 226 5.58 -0.11 20.77
N PHE A 227 5.83 0.36 19.54
CA PHE A 227 6.04 1.79 19.27
C PHE A 227 4.87 2.48 18.54
N LEU A 228 3.77 1.77 18.28
CA LEU A 228 2.51 2.33 17.77
C LEU A 228 1.42 2.30 18.84
#